data_AF-A0A531KVR6-F1
#
_entry.id   AF-A0A531KVR6-F1
#
_cell.length_a   1.000
_cell.length_b   1.000
_cell.length_c   1.000
_cell.angle_alpha   90.00
_cell.angle_beta   90.00
_cell.angle_gamma   90.00
#
_symmetry.space_group_name_H-M   'P 1'
#
loop_
_entity.id
_entity.type
_entity.pdbx_description
1 polymer ?
#
loop_
_entity_poly.entity_id
_entity_poly.type
_entity_poly.pdbx_seq_one_letter_code
_entity_poly.pdbx_strand_id
1 'polypeptide(L)'
;MRTGLTTSVILHAVAIGFGLFTLSAPAALPASDAESLAVEIVPMEAIAQIQKGDKKAAVSEKPAPLPTQRPDIVADAKTVGDNSVDTDRPPTPDPKPQPVDKAEAPPPAPPPKEKPKP
;
A
#
# COMPACT_ATOMS: atom_id res chain seq x y z
N MET A 1 -42.66 -2.65 -10.34
CA MET A 1 -41.66 -2.55 -9.23
C MET A 1 -42.06 -3.33 -7.97
N ARG A 2 -43.33 -3.34 -7.53
CA ARG A 2 -43.73 -3.96 -6.25
C ARG A 2 -43.75 -5.48 -6.24
N THR A 3 -44.22 -6.12 -7.32
CA THR A 3 -44.34 -7.58 -7.43
C THR A 3 -42.99 -8.30 -7.36
N GLY A 4 -41.98 -7.80 -8.05
CA GLY A 4 -40.62 -8.35 -8.02
C GLY A 4 -39.93 -8.20 -6.65
N LEU A 5 -40.18 -7.09 -5.94
CA LEU A 5 -39.67 -6.91 -4.59
C LEU A 5 -40.33 -7.89 -3.61
N THR A 6 -41.65 -8.04 -3.68
CA THR A 6 -42.38 -8.96 -2.79
C THR A 6 -41.98 -10.42 -3.02
N THR A 7 -41.80 -10.86 -4.27
CA THR A 7 -41.37 -12.23 -4.55
C THR A 7 -39.93 -12.47 -4.10
N SER A 8 -39.04 -11.51 -4.32
CA SER A 8 -37.65 -11.59 -3.87
C SER A 8 -37.55 -11.73 -2.35
N VAL A 9 -38.27 -10.91 -1.59
CA VAL A 9 -38.26 -10.96 -0.12
C VAL A 9 -38.79 -12.31 0.38
N ILE A 10 -39.87 -12.82 -0.20
CA ILE A 10 -40.43 -14.13 0.18
C ILE A 10 -39.40 -15.23 -0.09
N LEU A 11 -38.76 -15.22 -1.26
CA LEU A 11 -37.81 -16.26 -1.65
C LEU A 11 -36.57 -16.27 -0.75
N HIS A 12 -36.07 -15.09 -0.35
CA HIS A 12 -34.98 -14.98 0.62
C HIS A 12 -35.40 -15.43 2.02
N ALA A 13 -36.60 -15.06 2.48
CA ALA A 13 -37.09 -15.49 3.79
C ALA A 13 -37.21 -17.02 3.88
N VAL A 14 -37.68 -17.66 2.80
CA VAL A 14 -37.73 -19.13 2.71
C VAL A 14 -36.33 -19.73 2.71
N ALA A 15 -35.40 -19.18 1.92
CA ALA A 15 -34.02 -19.68 1.87
C ALA A 15 -33.30 -19.54 3.23
N ILE A 16 -33.47 -18.41 3.91
CA ILE A 16 -32.89 -18.18 5.25
C ILE A 16 -33.55 -19.11 6.27
N GLY A 17 -34.88 -19.23 6.26
CA GLY A 17 -35.59 -20.14 7.17
C GLY A 17 -35.16 -21.59 6.98
N PHE A 18 -35.01 -22.04 5.73
CA PHE A 18 -34.49 -23.36 5.42
C PHE A 18 -33.04 -23.54 5.86
N GLY A 19 -32.18 -22.55 5.63
CA GLY A 19 -30.80 -22.54 6.12
C GLY A 19 -30.72 -22.68 7.64
N LEU A 20 -31.50 -21.90 8.39
CA LEU A 20 -31.53 -21.98 9.85
C LEU A 20 -32.12 -23.31 10.37
N PHE A 21 -33.06 -23.92 9.64
CA PHE A 21 -33.62 -25.22 10.00
C PHE A 21 -32.65 -26.37 9.73
N THR A 22 -31.90 -26.30 8.63
CA THR A 22 -30.97 -27.37 8.20
C THR A 22 -29.60 -27.28 8.87
N LEU A 23 -29.11 -26.07 9.15
CA LEU A 23 -27.92 -25.85 9.96
C LEU A 23 -28.29 -25.98 11.43
N SER A 24 -28.40 -27.23 11.91
CA SER A 24 -28.40 -27.50 13.35
C SER A 24 -27.14 -26.90 13.96
N ALA A 25 -27.25 -26.36 15.19
CA ALA A 25 -26.09 -25.86 15.91
C ALA A 25 -24.95 -26.91 15.88
N PRO A 26 -23.69 -26.47 15.65
CA PRO A 26 -22.58 -27.40 15.69
C PRO A 26 -22.57 -28.14 17.04
N ALA A 27 -22.09 -29.37 17.04
CA ALA A 27 -21.92 -30.13 18.27
C ALA A 27 -21.20 -29.25 19.29
N ALA A 28 -21.68 -29.27 20.54
CA ALA A 28 -21.01 -28.55 21.62
C ALA A 28 -19.53 -28.91 21.56
N LEU A 29 -18.67 -27.89 21.55
CA LEU A 29 -17.24 -28.10 21.67
C LEU A 29 -17.06 -29.06 22.86
N PRO A 30 -16.38 -30.21 22.68
CA PRO A 30 -16.06 -31.02 23.83
C PRO A 30 -15.40 -30.07 24.81
N ALA A 31 -15.87 -30.09 26.07
CA ALA A 31 -15.11 -29.54 27.18
C ALA A 31 -13.84 -30.40 27.26
N SER A 32 -12.94 -30.20 26.30
CA SER A 32 -11.53 -30.31 26.56
C SER A 32 -11.41 -29.36 27.73
N ASP A 33 -11.10 -29.93 28.89
CA ASP A 33 -10.56 -29.18 30.01
C ASP A 33 -9.81 -28.01 29.40
N ALA A 34 -10.16 -26.79 29.80
CA ALA A 34 -9.36 -25.64 29.44
C ALA A 34 -7.97 -25.96 29.98
N GLU A 35 -7.17 -26.61 29.13
CA GLU A 35 -5.77 -26.91 29.33
C GLU A 35 -5.23 -25.51 29.45
N SER A 36 -5.14 -25.08 30.70
CA SER A 36 -4.62 -23.79 31.07
C SER A 36 -3.22 -23.81 30.54
N LEU A 37 -3.03 -23.31 29.32
CA LEU A 37 -1.72 -23.04 28.81
C LEU A 37 -1.11 -22.15 29.87
N ALA A 38 -0.05 -22.64 30.51
CA ALA A 38 0.63 -21.90 31.54
C ALA A 38 1.12 -20.61 30.89
N VAL A 39 0.37 -19.53 31.10
CA VAL A 39 0.79 -18.20 30.66
C VAL A 39 1.93 -17.83 31.59
N GLU A 40 3.15 -17.89 31.05
CA GLU A 40 4.31 -17.33 31.71
C GLU A 40 4.11 -15.80 31.76
N ILE A 41 3.81 -15.28 32.95
CA ILE A 41 3.76 -13.84 33.19
C ILE A 41 5.20 -13.37 33.18
N VAL A 42 5.64 -12.87 32.02
CA VAL A 42 6.95 -12.23 31.88
C VAL A 42 7.00 -11.06 32.87
N PRO A 43 7.98 -11.02 33.80
CA PRO A 43 8.16 -9.88 34.70
C PRO A 43 8.27 -8.60 33.88
N MET A 44 7.62 -7.50 34.29
CA MET A 44 7.72 -6.21 33.58
C MET A 44 9.17 -5.72 33.51
N GLU A 45 10.04 -6.22 34.39
CA GLU A 45 11.48 -6.00 34.42
C GLU A 45 12.20 -6.63 33.22
N ALA A 46 11.62 -7.66 32.60
CA ALA A 46 12.10 -8.28 31.37
C ALA A 46 11.58 -7.59 30.09
N ILE A 47 10.70 -6.58 30.20
CA ILE A 47 10.53 -5.54 29.17
C ILE A 47 11.71 -4.56 29.30
N ALA A 48 12.91 -5.09 29.20
CA ALA A 48 14.10 -4.29 29.09
C ALA A 48 14.02 -3.53 27.75
N GLN A 49 13.99 -2.20 27.88
CA GLN A 49 14.27 -1.21 26.84
C GLN A 49 13.18 -0.96 25.79
N ILE A 50 12.04 -0.43 26.24
CA ILE A 50 11.60 0.79 25.56
C ILE A 50 12.68 1.83 25.88
N GLN A 51 13.64 2.02 24.96
CA GLN A 51 14.62 3.10 25.04
C GLN A 51 13.85 4.42 25.07
N LYS A 52 13.51 4.88 26.27
CA LYS A 52 12.98 6.21 26.49
C LYS A 52 14.12 7.17 26.17
N GLY A 53 14.14 7.65 24.93
CA GLY A 53 15.16 8.59 24.46
C GLY A 53 15.29 9.74 25.43
N ASP A 54 16.53 10.14 25.69
CA ASP A 54 16.82 11.25 26.59
C ASP A 54 16.16 12.53 26.04
N LYS A 55 15.25 13.13 26.83
CA LYS A 55 14.55 14.37 26.47
C LYS A 55 15.50 15.58 26.39
N LYS A 56 16.74 15.41 26.85
CA LYS A 56 17.82 16.40 26.80
C LYS A 56 18.87 16.09 25.73
N ALA A 57 18.64 15.08 24.87
CA ALA A 57 19.60 14.68 23.85
C ALA A 57 19.97 15.85 22.94
N ALA A 58 21.25 15.91 22.54
CA ALA A 58 21.76 16.92 21.62
C ALA A 58 20.95 16.87 20.31
N VAL A 59 20.51 18.04 19.84
CA VAL A 59 19.79 18.16 18.57
C VAL A 59 20.72 17.68 17.46
N SER A 60 20.36 16.60 16.79
CA SER A 60 21.08 16.14 15.59
C SER A 60 20.97 17.21 14.51
N GLU A 61 22.10 17.68 14.00
CA GLU A 61 22.13 18.71 12.94
C GLU A 61 21.48 18.24 11.64
N LYS A 62 21.43 16.92 11.42
CA LYS A 62 20.57 16.34 10.39
C LYS A 62 19.18 16.17 10.97
N PRO A 63 18.17 16.91 10.46
CA PRO A 63 16.78 16.63 10.77
C PRO A 63 16.48 15.17 10.44
N ALA A 64 15.64 14.52 11.25
CA ALA A 64 15.01 13.29 10.82
C ALA A 64 14.34 13.54 9.45
N PRO A 65 14.25 12.53 8.56
CA PRO A 65 13.50 12.65 7.33
C PRO A 65 12.14 13.29 7.63
N LEU A 66 11.76 14.31 6.84
CA LEU A 66 10.52 15.05 7.06
C LEU A 66 9.37 14.05 7.26
N PRO A 67 8.52 14.24 8.29
CA PRO A 67 7.34 13.40 8.47
C PRO A 67 6.56 13.33 7.17
N THR A 68 6.24 12.11 6.73
CA THR A 68 5.41 11.90 5.55
C THR A 68 4.07 12.59 5.75
N GLN A 69 3.69 13.46 4.81
CA GLN A 69 2.38 14.09 4.84
C GLN A 69 1.31 13.06 4.45
N ARG A 70 0.18 13.11 5.15
CA ARG A 70 -0.99 12.31 4.76
C ARG A 70 -1.53 12.87 3.44
N PRO A 71 -1.86 12.02 2.45
CA PRO A 71 -2.55 12.47 1.23
C PRO A 71 -3.90 13.13 1.56
N ASP A 72 -4.26 14.16 0.81
CA ASP A 72 -5.57 14.81 0.93
C ASP A 72 -6.70 13.87 0.51
N ILE A 73 -7.78 13.84 1.28
CA ILE A 73 -8.94 12.99 1.00
C ILE A 73 -9.86 13.73 0.03
N VAL A 74 -10.00 13.21 -1.19
CA VAL A 74 -11.00 13.66 -2.16
C VAL A 74 -12.32 12.98 -1.85
N ALA A 75 -13.36 13.76 -1.50
CA ALA A 75 -14.63 13.25 -0.97
C ALA A 75 -15.37 12.27 -1.90
N ASP A 76 -15.19 12.42 -3.21
CA ASP A 76 -15.85 11.61 -4.24
C ASP A 76 -14.93 10.53 -4.87
N ALA A 77 -13.74 10.30 -4.30
CA ALA A 77 -12.80 9.30 -4.82
C ALA A 77 -13.34 7.88 -4.64
N LYS A 78 -13.39 7.13 -5.75
CA LYS A 78 -13.74 5.71 -5.79
C LYS A 78 -12.51 4.81 -5.81
N THR A 79 -11.35 5.34 -6.22
CA THR A 79 -10.11 4.58 -6.35
C THR A 79 -9.01 5.13 -5.46
N VAL A 80 -8.05 4.28 -5.07
CA VAL A 80 -6.87 4.69 -4.32
C VAL A 80 -5.77 5.14 -5.28
N GLY A 81 -5.11 6.26 -4.99
CA GLY A 81 -4.00 6.78 -5.77
C GLY A 81 -3.85 8.29 -5.67
N ASP A 82 -2.80 8.83 -6.28
CA ASP A 82 -2.47 10.27 -6.23
C ASP A 82 -3.03 11.06 -7.43
N ASN A 83 -3.95 10.46 -8.19
CA ASN A 83 -4.57 11.10 -9.35
C ASN A 83 -5.64 12.11 -8.91
N SER A 84 -5.72 13.25 -9.59
CA SER A 84 -6.72 14.29 -9.32
C SER A 84 -8.15 13.91 -9.73
N VAL A 85 -8.30 12.92 -10.61
CA VAL A 85 -9.59 12.40 -11.10
C VAL A 85 -9.49 10.87 -11.20
N ASP A 86 -10.53 10.16 -10.78
CA ASP A 86 -10.63 8.72 -10.96
C ASP A 86 -10.68 8.38 -12.46
N THR A 87 -9.82 7.46 -12.89
CA THR A 87 -9.81 6.96 -14.27
C THR A 87 -9.84 5.44 -14.26
N ASP A 88 -10.66 4.84 -15.13
CA ASP A 88 -10.74 3.38 -15.28
C ASP A 88 -9.51 2.78 -15.98
N ARG A 89 -8.66 3.63 -16.56
CA ARG A 89 -7.49 3.22 -17.33
C ARG A 89 -6.27 3.12 -16.41
N PRO A 90 -5.45 2.07 -16.54
CA PRO A 90 -4.20 2.01 -15.81
C PRO A 90 -3.30 3.21 -16.18
N PRO A 91 -2.44 3.68 -15.26
CA PRO A 91 -1.48 4.73 -15.55
C PRO A 91 -0.67 4.38 -16.79
N THR A 92 -0.65 5.27 -17.77
CA THR A 92 0.25 5.10 -18.92
C THR A 92 1.66 5.42 -18.43
N PRO A 93 2.63 4.50 -18.54
CA PRO A 93 4.00 4.77 -18.14
C PRO A 93 4.54 5.98 -18.91
N ASP A 94 5.32 6.82 -18.23
CA ASP A 94 6.01 7.91 -18.89
C ASP A 94 6.86 7.38 -20.06
N PRO A 95 6.91 8.09 -21.20
CA PRO A 95 7.74 7.69 -22.31
C PRO A 95 9.18 7.51 -21.83
N LYS A 96 9.71 6.30 -22.04
CA LYS A 96 11.12 6.02 -21.77
C LYS A 96 11.95 7.08 -22.52
N PRO A 97 12.96 7.71 -21.87
CA PRO A 97 13.81 8.68 -22.55
C PRO A 97 14.30 8.07 -23.85
N GLN A 98 13.93 8.69 -24.98
CA GLN A 98 14.41 8.23 -26.27
C GLN A 98 15.92 8.40 -26.27
N PRO A 99 16.69 7.40 -26.73
CA PRO A 99 18.10 7.59 -27.00
C PRO A 99 18.22 8.80 -27.91
N VAL A 100 18.81 9.88 -27.40
CA VAL A 100 19.24 10.98 -28.25
C VAL A 100 20.35 10.40 -29.11
N ASP A 101 20.15 10.39 -30.43
CA ASP A 101 21.25 10.19 -31.36
C ASP A 101 22.26 11.30 -31.06
N LYS A 102 23.31 10.95 -30.33
CA LYS A 102 24.47 11.83 -30.21
C LYS A 102 24.95 12.00 -31.65
N ALA A 103 24.75 13.19 -32.20
CA ALA A 103 25.41 13.58 -33.43
C ALA A 103 26.90 13.22 -33.25
N GLU A 104 27.43 12.42 -34.17
CA GLU A 104 28.85 12.09 -34.18
C GLU A 104 29.63 13.40 -34.10
N ALA A 105 30.66 13.42 -33.24
CA ALA A 105 31.54 14.56 -33.15
C ALA A 105 32.06 14.90 -34.55
N PRO A 106 32.11 16.19 -34.95
CA PRO A 106 32.60 16.57 -36.26
C PRO A 106 33.96 15.92 -36.52
N PRO A 107 34.22 15.41 -37.75
CA PRO A 107 35.50 14.79 -38.06
C PRO A 107 36.64 15.76 -37.73
N PRO A 108 37.80 15.26 -37.27
CA PRO A 108 38.94 16.09 -36.95
C PRO A 108 39.30 17.02 -38.11
N ALA A 109 39.55 18.30 -37.81
CA ALA A 109 39.95 19.27 -38.82
C ALA A 109 41.21 18.79 -39.56
N PRO A 110 41.29 18.99 -40.89
CA PRO A 110 42.43 18.54 -41.68
C PRO A 110 43.72 19.19 -41.17
N PRO A 111 44.86 18.46 -41.18
CA PRO A 111 46.13 18.99 -40.71
C PRO A 111 46.51 20.25 -41.52
N PRO A 112 47.06 21.29 -40.88
CA PRO A 112 47.47 22.51 -41.56
C PRO A 112 48.44 22.18 -42.70
N LYS A 113 48.11 22.63 -43.93
CA LYS A 113 49.02 22.50 -45.07
C LYS A 113 50.33 23.21 -44.72
N GLU A 114 51.43 22.50 -44.90
CA GLU A 114 52.77 23.05 -44.70
C GLU A 114 52.92 24.33 -45.52
N LYS A 115 53.34 25.40 -44.87
CA LYS A 115 53.69 26.65 -45.56
C LYS A 115 54.90 26.35 -46.45
N PRO A 116 54.92 26.83 -47.71
CA PRO A 116 56.07 26.64 -48.59
C PRO A 116 57.34 27.18 -47.90
N LYS A 117 58.38 26.36 -47.82
CA LYS A 117 59.72 26.83 -47.44
C LYS A 117 60.26 27.71 -48.57
N PRO A 118 60.97 28.82 -48.24
CA PRO A 118 61.54 29.74 -49.21
C PRO A 118 62.61 29.09 -50.08
#